data_AF-A0A974VVB2-F1
#
_entry.id   AF-A0A974VVB2-F1
#
_cell.length_a   1.000
_cell.length_b   1.000
_cell.length_c   1.000
_cell.angle_alpha   90.00
_cell.angle_beta   90.00
_cell.angle_gamma   90.00
#
_symmetry.space_group_name_H-M   'P 1'
#
loop_
_entity.id
_entity.type
_entity.pdbx_description
1 polymer ?
#
loop_
_entity_poly.entity_id
_entity_poly.type
_entity_poly.pdbx_seq_one_letter_code
_entity_poly.pdbx_strand_id
1 'polypeptide(L)'
;MLGAFVVLAEWLVVTLAVRLFFQGKIEASSGLLRPVIIWFVAGLVLTFITAWIFNAGSLGVALLALDTLALTAEIVLSGVLALAASLYVFSRSLLKGLGHNGFGFCNGLTNDGGPEALTDWLTGYFNQLAALDPTDRPLSFGDLWRGSRNLTDPLPEAKHRIINFEAMTSAVSRKMPYRIPFTRDEKTYYFDLEEWTRLFPSSVLVEMSTLGLDKTVSHPDDPSRALYRLPPTEFWPIVVAVRMSLSFPILLSAVPLYARDRAEEHWLPKPNLKAGQPAQPERLKKVWFSDDGISSNMPLHFFDAFLPKHPTFAINLTDKHPLAGNSAAQNSARPGYEDWRVYLPKNNNGGIHRTWKSPVTDSVGGLMDFLLSIVATMQNWRDELQFPYPGYRDRIVQISQAPDEGGLNLNMPAAAIDALGNAGQNAGEKLIEKFQVGGGWEGHQRTRLRSLLAQLDIKLDDLDVGTLADWQDLLDQMEKNSPYQFKNKAEKELADETLKNLVELAKSLRNHPETLAGDSAPHPFAEIRITPKV
;
A
#
# COMPACT_ATOMS: atom_id res chain seq x y z
N MET A 1 56.26 19.68 7.34
CA MET A 1 55.15 20.59 7.73
C MET A 1 53.99 20.58 6.74
N LEU A 2 54.19 20.69 5.42
CA LEU A 2 53.09 20.72 4.43
C LEU A 2 52.15 19.49 4.51
N GLY A 3 52.69 18.27 4.66
CA GLY A 3 51.87 17.04 4.74
C GLY A 3 50.97 16.97 5.97
N ALA A 4 51.43 17.48 7.13
CA ALA A 4 50.60 17.54 8.33
C ALA A 4 49.45 18.55 8.19
N PHE A 5 49.66 19.64 7.46
CA PHE A 5 48.61 20.60 7.12
C PHE A 5 47.58 20.05 6.14
N VAL A 6 48.00 19.20 5.19
CA VAL A 6 47.07 18.53 4.25
C VAL A 6 46.19 17.51 4.98
N VAL A 7 46.77 16.71 5.88
CA VAL A 7 46.01 15.74 6.69
C VAL A 7 45.05 16.45 7.65
N LEU A 8 45.50 17.53 8.31
CA LEU A 8 44.62 18.35 9.15
C LEU A 8 43.51 19.01 8.33
N ALA A 9 43.79 19.46 7.10
CA ALA A 9 42.79 20.03 6.20
C ALA A 9 41.78 18.97 5.73
N GLU A 10 42.19 17.75 5.40
CA GLU A 10 41.29 16.65 5.05
C GLU A 10 40.41 16.23 6.23
N TRP A 11 40.98 16.11 7.44
CA TRP A 11 40.18 15.83 8.64
C TRP A 11 39.21 16.96 8.96
N LEU A 12 39.60 18.22 8.78
CA LEU A 12 38.72 19.37 8.93
C LEU A 12 37.58 19.32 7.90
N VAL A 13 37.87 18.98 6.64
CA VAL A 13 36.89 18.85 5.56
C VAL A 13 35.93 17.69 5.81
N VAL A 14 36.41 16.52 6.24
CA VAL A 14 35.57 15.37 6.59
C VAL A 14 34.70 15.69 7.81
N THR A 15 35.24 16.37 8.82
CA THR A 15 34.48 16.77 10.02
C THR A 15 33.44 17.84 9.70
N LEU A 16 33.77 18.81 8.84
CA LEU A 16 32.82 19.80 8.32
C LEU A 16 31.76 19.16 7.43
N ALA A 17 32.13 18.20 6.57
CA ALA A 17 31.21 17.48 5.71
C ALA A 17 30.23 16.63 6.54
N VAL A 18 30.71 15.91 7.56
CA VAL A 18 29.84 15.20 8.52
C VAL A 18 28.95 16.20 9.26
N ARG A 19 29.49 17.32 9.75
CA ARG A 19 28.68 18.34 10.44
C ARG A 19 27.62 18.95 9.53
N LEU A 20 27.94 19.27 8.26
CA LEU A 20 27.03 19.81 7.25
C LEU A 20 25.98 18.78 6.82
N PHE A 21 26.35 17.51 6.65
CA PHE A 21 25.42 16.43 6.33
C PHE A 21 24.42 16.15 7.47
N PHE A 22 24.80 16.48 8.70
CA PHE A 22 23.95 16.40 9.89
C PHE A 22 23.42 17.76 10.38
N GLN A 23 23.61 18.86 9.63
CA GLN A 23 23.06 20.17 9.97
C GLN A 23 21.52 20.11 9.87
N GLY A 24 20.88 19.89 11.01
CA GLY A 24 19.43 19.78 11.16
C GLY A 24 18.97 18.68 12.10
N LYS A 25 19.85 17.75 12.53
CA LYS A 25 19.48 16.62 13.42
C LYS A 25 20.33 16.46 14.69
N ILE A 26 21.29 17.35 14.94
CA ILE A 26 22.28 17.19 16.03
C ILE A 26 21.72 17.59 17.41
N GLU A 27 20.66 18.39 17.50
CA GLU A 27 20.12 18.81 18.80
C GLU A 27 19.52 17.65 19.62
N ALA A 28 19.20 16.50 19.00
CA ALA A 28 18.50 15.39 19.66
C ALA A 28 19.35 14.14 19.95
N SER A 29 20.66 14.09 19.66
CA SER A 29 21.45 12.86 19.87
C SER A 29 22.83 13.10 20.47
N SER A 30 22.89 13.34 21.78
CA SER A 30 24.13 13.31 22.58
C SER A 30 24.89 11.98 22.45
N GLY A 31 24.21 10.89 22.06
CA GLY A 31 24.80 9.57 21.80
C GLY A 31 25.63 9.46 20.53
N LEU A 32 25.39 10.30 19.51
CA LEU A 32 26.08 10.22 18.21
C LEU A 32 27.34 11.12 18.16
N LEU A 33 27.36 12.19 18.98
CA LEU A 33 28.49 13.09 19.15
C LEU A 33 29.71 12.42 19.81
N ARG A 34 29.49 11.56 20.81
CA ARG A 34 30.57 10.82 21.50
C ARG A 34 31.44 9.98 20.56
N PRO A 35 30.90 9.07 19.73
CA PRO A 35 31.73 8.27 18.84
C PRO A 35 32.45 9.13 17.80
N VAL A 36 31.82 10.18 17.27
CA VAL A 36 32.46 11.10 16.31
C VAL A 36 33.65 11.84 16.93
N ILE A 37 33.51 12.33 18.17
CA ILE A 37 34.61 12.98 18.90
C ILE A 37 35.73 11.99 19.21
N ILE A 38 35.41 10.76 19.64
CA ILE A 38 36.41 9.72 19.90
C ILE A 38 37.21 9.40 18.62
N TRP A 39 36.54 9.26 17.47
CA TRP A 39 37.19 9.03 16.19
C TRP A 39 38.07 10.20 15.73
N PHE A 40 37.62 11.44 15.94
CA PHE A 40 38.40 12.64 15.63
C PHE A 40 39.68 12.74 16.48
N VAL A 41 39.58 12.47 17.78
CA VAL A 41 40.73 12.49 18.71
C VAL A 41 41.71 11.36 18.39
N ALA A 42 41.21 10.15 18.08
CA ALA A 42 42.05 9.04 17.66
C ALA A 42 42.82 9.35 16.35
N GLY A 43 42.17 10.00 15.39
CA GLY A 43 42.81 10.46 14.15
C GLY A 43 43.90 11.51 14.40
N LEU A 44 43.67 12.48 15.29
CA LEU A 44 44.68 13.48 15.67
C LEU A 44 45.89 12.85 16.36
N VAL A 45 45.68 11.90 17.28
CA VAL A 45 46.76 11.20 17.99
C VAL A 45 47.60 10.38 17.01
N LEU A 46 46.98 9.66 16.08
CA LEU A 46 47.69 8.87 15.06
C LEU A 46 48.50 9.76 14.11
N THR A 47 47.96 10.92 13.74
CA THR A 47 48.65 11.91 12.90
C THR A 47 49.84 12.54 13.63
N PHE A 48 49.72 12.76 14.94
CA PHE A 48 50.81 13.29 15.76
C PHE A 48 51.94 12.28 15.96
N ILE A 49 51.60 11.01 16.22
CA ILE A 49 52.58 9.91 16.37
C ILE A 49 53.35 9.70 15.07
N THR A 50 52.66 9.68 13.92
CA THR A 50 53.31 9.55 12.61
C THR A 50 54.22 10.75 12.33
N ALA A 51 53.75 12.00 12.55
CA ALA A 51 54.59 13.18 12.39
C ALA A 51 55.83 13.18 13.31
N TRP A 52 55.73 12.65 14.53
CA TRP A 52 56.84 12.55 15.48
C TRP A 52 57.90 11.54 15.05
N ILE A 53 57.49 10.35 14.57
CA ILE A 53 58.40 9.31 14.05
C ILE A 53 59.21 9.82 12.87
N PHE A 54 58.61 10.63 12.00
CA PHE A 54 59.28 11.17 10.79
C PHE A 54 60.23 12.33 11.06
N ASN A 55 60.03 13.11 12.14
CA ASN A 55 60.94 14.21 12.47
C ASN A 55 62.26 13.72 13.12
N ALA A 56 62.35 12.43 13.46
CA ALA A 56 63.51 11.82 14.10
C ALA A 56 64.53 11.18 13.12
N GLY A 57 64.25 11.10 11.82
CA GLY A 57 65.12 10.43 10.85
C GLY A 57 65.57 11.33 9.69
N SER A 58 66.83 11.77 9.69
CA SER A 58 67.44 12.47 8.55
C SER A 58 68.26 11.50 7.68
N LEU A 59 67.99 11.52 6.36
CA LEU A 59 68.80 11.09 5.18
C LEU A 59 68.09 10.08 4.26
N GLY A 60 67.57 10.55 3.11
CA GLY A 60 67.22 9.67 1.97
C GLY A 60 66.19 10.20 0.96
N VAL A 61 66.41 11.33 0.29
CA VAL A 61 65.38 11.99 -0.57
C VAL A 61 64.94 11.19 -1.81
N ALA A 62 65.66 10.15 -2.24
CA ALA A 62 65.23 9.26 -3.34
C ALA A 62 64.41 8.04 -2.88
N LEU A 63 64.51 7.62 -1.62
CA LEU A 63 63.63 6.60 -1.01
C LEU A 63 62.27 7.19 -0.62
N LEU A 64 62.20 8.50 -0.37
CA LEU A 64 60.98 9.23 0.04
C LEU A 64 59.88 9.31 -1.04
N ALA A 65 60.19 9.19 -2.34
CA ALA A 65 59.17 9.22 -3.40
C ALA A 65 58.39 7.88 -3.51
N LEU A 66 59.05 6.75 -3.25
CA LEU A 66 58.41 5.43 -3.13
C LEU A 66 57.69 5.29 -1.78
N ASP A 67 58.26 5.83 -0.70
CA ASP A 67 57.65 5.86 0.64
C ASP A 67 56.39 6.73 0.70
N THR A 68 56.37 7.88 0.01
CA THR A 68 55.18 8.74 -0.04
C THR A 68 54.06 8.11 -0.86
N LEU A 69 54.36 7.43 -1.98
CA LEU A 69 53.36 6.70 -2.76
C LEU A 69 52.80 5.51 -1.98
N ALA A 70 53.66 4.73 -1.32
CA ALA A 70 53.27 3.62 -0.45
C ALA A 70 52.42 4.09 0.74
N LEU A 71 52.80 5.21 1.38
CA LEU A 71 52.04 5.80 2.48
C LEU A 71 50.68 6.35 2.01
N THR A 72 50.61 7.00 0.84
CA THR A 72 49.32 7.42 0.28
C THR A 72 48.44 6.22 -0.06
N ALA A 73 49.02 5.14 -0.59
CA ALA A 73 48.28 3.91 -0.85
C ALA A 73 47.79 3.25 0.45
N GLU A 74 48.57 3.28 1.53
CA GLU A 74 48.17 2.74 2.84
C GLU A 74 47.08 3.59 3.51
N ILE A 75 47.16 4.92 3.44
CA ILE A 75 46.12 5.83 3.94
C ILE A 75 44.82 5.66 3.13
N VAL A 76 44.92 5.59 1.80
CA VAL A 76 43.76 5.35 0.94
C VAL A 76 43.16 3.98 1.22
N LEU A 77 43.99 2.93 1.32
CA LEU A 77 43.53 1.57 1.61
C LEU A 77 42.89 1.48 3.00
N SER A 78 43.49 2.06 4.03
CA SER A 78 42.92 2.08 5.39
C SER A 78 41.63 2.90 5.45
N GLY A 79 41.56 4.04 4.75
CA GLY A 79 40.34 4.83 4.60
C GLY A 79 39.22 4.05 3.89
N VAL A 80 39.53 3.34 2.81
CA VAL A 80 38.60 2.46 2.09
C VAL A 80 38.14 1.31 2.98
N LEU A 81 39.04 0.66 3.70
CA LEU A 81 38.71 -0.43 4.63
C LEU A 81 37.86 0.05 5.82
N ALA A 82 38.16 1.23 6.37
CA ALA A 82 37.38 1.84 7.44
C ALA A 82 35.97 2.24 6.96
N LEU A 83 35.86 2.81 5.76
CA LEU A 83 34.57 3.11 5.14
C LEU A 83 33.77 1.83 4.88
N ALA A 84 34.40 0.79 4.34
CA ALA A 84 33.77 -0.50 4.08
C ALA A 84 33.30 -1.17 5.38
N ALA A 85 34.12 -1.17 6.43
CA ALA A 85 33.76 -1.70 7.75
C ALA A 85 32.61 -0.90 8.39
N SER A 86 32.65 0.43 8.29
CA SER A 86 31.59 1.31 8.80
C SER A 86 30.28 1.08 8.07
N LEU A 87 30.32 0.98 6.73
CA LEU A 87 29.16 0.68 5.91
C LEU A 87 28.60 -0.72 6.22
N TYR A 88 29.48 -1.71 6.45
CA TYR A 88 29.07 -3.05 6.85
C TYR A 88 28.36 -3.08 8.21
N VAL A 89 28.96 -2.46 9.23
CA VAL A 89 28.38 -2.40 10.59
C VAL A 89 27.08 -1.59 10.59
N PHE A 90 27.04 -0.46 9.88
CA PHE A 90 25.85 0.35 9.70
C PHE A 90 24.74 -0.44 9.01
N SER A 91 25.04 -1.07 7.87
CA SER A 91 24.06 -1.86 7.11
C SER A 91 23.54 -3.04 7.92
N ARG A 92 24.41 -3.77 8.63
CA ARG A 92 24.01 -4.88 9.50
C ARG A 92 23.12 -4.40 10.65
N SER A 93 23.46 -3.27 11.28
CA SER A 93 22.68 -2.70 12.39
C SER A 93 21.33 -2.17 11.91
N LEU A 94 21.30 -1.52 10.74
CA LEU A 94 20.09 -1.05 10.08
C LEU A 94 19.18 -2.23 9.71
N LEU A 95 19.69 -3.27 9.06
CA LEU A 95 18.92 -4.44 8.68
C LEU A 95 18.36 -5.18 9.90
N LYS A 96 19.19 -5.33 10.95
CA LYS A 96 18.73 -5.93 12.21
C LYS A 96 17.65 -5.05 12.86
N GLY A 97 17.86 -3.74 12.93
CA GLY A 97 16.91 -2.79 13.51
C GLY A 97 15.59 -2.76 12.76
N LEU A 98 15.62 -2.67 11.43
CA LEU A 98 14.43 -2.74 10.58
C LEU A 98 13.69 -4.06 10.78
N GLY A 99 14.39 -5.20 10.80
CA GLY A 99 13.74 -6.49 11.05
C GLY A 99 13.03 -6.55 12.42
N HIS A 100 13.62 -5.99 13.48
CA HIS A 100 12.99 -5.94 14.80
C HIS A 100 11.83 -4.95 14.86
N ASN A 101 11.88 -3.87 14.08
CA ASN A 101 10.85 -2.83 14.02
C ASN A 101 9.84 -3.05 12.88
N GLY A 102 9.62 -4.30 12.45
CA GLY A 102 8.61 -4.63 11.43
C GLY A 102 8.86 -3.97 10.08
N PHE A 103 10.12 -3.77 9.70
CA PHE A 103 10.59 -3.10 8.48
C PHE A 103 10.19 -1.62 8.35
N GLY A 104 9.97 -0.93 9.48
CA GLY A 104 9.73 0.52 9.55
C GLY A 104 10.77 1.28 10.36
N PHE A 105 10.84 2.61 10.20
CA PHE A 105 11.60 3.52 11.05
C PHE A 105 10.82 3.96 12.29
N CYS A 106 9.50 4.11 12.16
CA CYS A 106 8.59 4.39 13.27
C CYS A 106 7.51 3.32 13.37
N ASN A 107 7.05 3.05 14.59
CA ASN A 107 5.97 2.10 14.86
C ASN A 107 4.57 2.76 14.84
N GLY A 108 4.52 4.09 14.96
CA GLY A 108 3.29 4.88 14.93
C GLY A 108 2.66 5.13 16.31
N LEU A 109 3.31 4.71 17.40
CA LEU A 109 2.87 4.96 18.78
C LEU A 109 3.59 6.15 19.42
N THR A 110 2.90 6.82 20.33
CA THR A 110 3.39 7.98 21.06
C THR A 110 4.48 7.54 22.02
N ASN A 111 5.63 8.20 21.93
CA ASN A 111 6.73 8.00 22.88
C ASN A 111 6.59 8.97 24.06
N ASP A 112 7.09 8.56 25.23
CA ASP A 112 7.07 9.39 26.44
C ASP A 112 7.72 10.78 26.19
N GLY A 113 6.94 11.84 26.38
CA GLY A 113 7.38 13.23 26.21
C GLY A 113 7.42 13.75 24.76
N GLY A 114 6.97 12.95 23.78
CA GLY A 114 6.81 13.37 22.38
C GLY A 114 5.40 13.87 22.04
N PRO A 115 5.21 14.48 20.86
CA PRO A 115 3.87 14.76 20.34
C PRO A 115 3.10 13.46 20.06
N GLU A 116 1.78 13.55 20.03
CA GLU A 116 0.89 12.42 19.72
C GLU A 116 1.25 11.81 18.35
N ALA A 117 1.46 10.50 18.34
CA ALA A 117 1.81 9.77 17.13
C ALA A 117 0.58 9.33 16.33
N LEU A 118 0.82 8.94 15.08
CA LEU A 118 -0.22 8.67 14.08
C LEU A 118 -1.27 7.66 14.54
N THR A 119 -0.90 6.50 15.09
CA THR A 119 -1.88 5.45 15.45
C THR A 119 -2.75 5.87 16.63
N ASP A 120 -2.16 6.54 17.63
CA ASP A 120 -2.89 7.03 18.81
C ASP A 120 -3.87 8.13 18.40
N TRP A 121 -3.37 9.11 17.64
CA TRP A 121 -4.19 10.20 17.09
C TRP A 121 -5.33 9.65 16.24
N LEU A 122 -5.07 8.71 15.31
CA LEU A 122 -6.11 8.10 14.46
C LEU A 122 -7.18 7.39 15.29
N THR A 123 -6.79 6.70 16.37
CA THR A 123 -7.72 5.98 17.24
C THR A 123 -8.75 6.93 17.84
N GLY A 124 -8.30 8.07 18.39
CA GLY A 124 -9.20 9.09 18.94
C GLY A 124 -9.92 9.91 17.86
N TYR A 125 -9.25 10.21 16.75
CA TYR A 125 -9.81 10.99 15.65
C TYR A 125 -11.02 10.29 15.00
N PHE A 126 -10.98 8.97 14.83
CA PHE A 126 -12.12 8.23 14.30
C PHE A 126 -13.35 8.30 15.22
N ASN A 127 -13.15 8.28 16.54
CA ASN A 127 -14.23 8.50 17.48
C ASN A 127 -14.81 9.92 17.34
N GLN A 128 -13.95 10.94 17.23
CA GLN A 128 -14.38 12.33 17.03
C GLN A 128 -15.21 12.50 15.75
N LEU A 129 -14.81 11.86 14.65
CA LEU A 129 -15.58 11.88 13.39
C LEU A 129 -16.96 11.25 13.54
N ALA A 130 -17.11 10.27 14.43
CA ALA A 130 -18.40 9.68 14.79
C ALA A 130 -19.14 10.46 15.89
N ALA A 131 -18.67 11.66 16.26
CA ALA A 131 -19.20 12.49 17.34
C ALA A 131 -19.17 11.82 18.72
N LEU A 132 -18.13 11.02 18.98
CA LEU A 132 -17.87 10.32 20.25
C LEU A 132 -16.69 10.97 20.98
N ASP A 133 -16.51 10.62 22.27
CA ASP A 133 -15.32 11.05 23.00
C ASP A 133 -14.06 10.36 22.41
N PRO A 134 -12.94 11.08 22.22
CA PRO A 134 -11.72 10.49 21.67
C PRO A 134 -11.20 9.30 22.49
N THR A 135 -11.49 9.26 23.79
CA THR A 135 -11.01 8.24 24.74
C THR A 135 -11.99 7.09 24.94
N ASP A 136 -13.18 7.15 24.34
CA ASP A 136 -14.14 6.05 24.37
C ASP A 136 -13.57 4.77 23.72
N ARG A 137 -14.27 3.63 23.90
CA ARG A 137 -13.97 2.38 23.16
C ARG A 137 -13.73 2.72 21.67
N PRO A 138 -12.67 2.20 21.03
CA PRO A 138 -12.40 2.47 19.62
C PRO A 138 -13.60 2.15 18.70
N LEU A 139 -13.83 2.99 17.70
CA LEU A 139 -14.89 2.78 16.70
C LEU A 139 -14.63 1.48 15.92
N SER A 140 -15.61 0.56 15.90
CA SER A 140 -15.48 -0.73 15.23
C SER A 140 -16.25 -0.82 13.90
N PHE A 141 -15.93 -1.83 13.08
CA PHE A 141 -16.70 -2.11 11.86
C PHE A 141 -18.19 -2.35 12.14
N GLY A 142 -18.52 -3.07 13.21
CA GLY A 142 -19.90 -3.35 13.60
C GLY A 142 -20.68 -2.07 13.92
N ASP A 143 -20.03 -1.08 14.51
CA ASP A 143 -20.64 0.22 14.80
C ASP A 143 -21.00 0.97 13.50
N LEU A 144 -20.10 0.95 12.51
CA LEU A 144 -20.34 1.52 11.17
C LEU A 144 -21.45 0.78 10.42
N TRP A 145 -21.47 -0.55 10.51
CA TRP A 145 -22.49 -1.36 9.83
C TRP A 145 -23.89 -1.10 10.40
N ARG A 146 -24.02 -1.02 11.72
CA ARG A 146 -25.27 -0.69 12.41
C ARG A 146 -25.65 0.78 12.30
N GLY A 147 -24.67 1.69 12.19
CA GLY A 147 -24.86 3.11 12.41
C GLY A 147 -25.15 3.45 13.88
N SER A 148 -24.78 2.58 14.81
CA SER A 148 -25.10 2.64 16.24
C SER A 148 -24.06 1.89 17.06
N ARG A 149 -23.73 2.41 18.25
CA ARG A 149 -22.87 1.73 19.23
C ARG A 149 -23.60 0.69 20.07
N ASN A 150 -24.93 0.60 19.95
CA ASN A 150 -25.70 -0.34 20.71
C ASN A 150 -25.48 -1.77 20.20
N LEU A 151 -24.75 -2.57 20.97
CA LEU A 151 -24.39 -3.94 20.61
C LEU A 151 -25.57 -4.90 20.59
N THR A 152 -26.73 -4.52 21.15
CA THR A 152 -27.95 -5.34 21.07
C THR A 152 -28.66 -5.21 19.72
N ASP A 153 -28.36 -4.17 18.94
CA ASP A 153 -28.96 -4.00 17.62
C ASP A 153 -28.43 -5.09 16.69
N PRO A 154 -29.30 -5.74 15.89
CA PRO A 154 -28.88 -6.82 15.01
C PRO A 154 -27.91 -6.30 13.94
N LEU A 155 -26.90 -7.10 13.61
CA LEU A 155 -26.01 -6.81 12.49
C LEU A 155 -26.80 -6.88 11.17
N PRO A 156 -26.81 -5.81 10.36
CA PRO A 156 -27.49 -5.84 9.07
C PRO A 156 -26.73 -6.73 8.08
N GLU A 157 -27.48 -7.34 7.15
CA GLU A 157 -26.88 -8.00 5.99
C GLU A 157 -25.99 -7.02 5.19
N ALA A 158 -25.00 -7.53 4.46
CA ALA A 158 -24.01 -6.70 3.76
C ALA A 158 -24.62 -5.59 2.87
N LYS A 159 -25.72 -5.87 2.17
CA LYS A 159 -26.45 -4.91 1.32
C LYS A 159 -27.24 -3.84 2.09
N HIS A 160 -27.39 -3.98 3.40
CA HIS A 160 -28.19 -3.13 4.27
C HIS A 160 -27.34 -2.42 5.34
N ARG A 161 -26.00 -2.54 5.28
CA ARG A 161 -25.09 -1.80 6.15
C ARG A 161 -25.23 -0.29 5.93
N ILE A 162 -25.21 0.49 7.02
CA ILE A 162 -25.31 1.95 6.96
C ILE A 162 -24.04 2.56 6.36
N ILE A 163 -22.88 2.23 6.93
CA ILE A 163 -21.57 2.59 6.38
C ILE A 163 -20.78 1.30 6.17
N ASN A 164 -20.44 1.01 4.92
CA ASN A 164 -19.61 -0.14 4.57
C ASN A 164 -18.17 0.32 4.30
N PHE A 165 -17.39 0.46 5.38
CA PHE A 165 -15.97 0.79 5.30
C PHE A 165 -15.16 -0.40 4.80
N GLU A 166 -14.26 -0.14 3.85
CA GLU A 166 -13.37 -1.13 3.29
C GLU A 166 -11.99 -0.53 3.07
N ALA A 167 -10.98 -1.30 3.42
CA ALA A 167 -9.58 -0.95 3.22
C ALA A 167 -8.91 -1.98 2.33
N MET A 168 -7.91 -1.56 1.59
CA MET A 168 -7.00 -2.44 0.86
C MET A 168 -5.72 -2.60 1.69
N THR A 169 -5.02 -3.71 1.54
CA THR A 169 -3.68 -3.89 2.14
C THR A 169 -2.93 -4.92 1.32
N SER A 170 -1.61 -4.92 1.40
CA SER A 170 -0.75 -5.84 0.66
C SER A 170 -0.06 -6.80 1.62
N ALA A 171 -0.32 -8.10 1.49
CA ALA A 171 0.45 -9.10 2.24
C ALA A 171 1.74 -9.41 1.47
N VAL A 172 2.82 -8.72 1.84
CA VAL A 172 4.13 -8.82 1.15
C VAL A 172 4.66 -10.25 1.19
N SER A 173 4.50 -10.96 2.32
CA SER A 173 4.91 -12.37 2.43
C SER A 173 4.20 -13.30 1.44
N ARG A 174 2.98 -12.95 1.02
CA ARG A 174 2.16 -13.74 0.10
C ARG A 174 2.16 -13.20 -1.33
N LYS A 175 2.77 -12.03 -1.55
CA LYS A 175 2.82 -11.33 -2.85
C LYS A 175 1.42 -11.08 -3.41
N MET A 176 0.45 -10.73 -2.55
CA MET A 176 -0.92 -10.49 -3.00
C MET A 176 -1.61 -9.35 -2.23
N PRO A 177 -2.52 -8.62 -2.89
CA PRO A 177 -3.42 -7.69 -2.24
C PRO A 177 -4.53 -8.41 -1.47
N TYR A 178 -5.11 -7.69 -0.52
CA TYR A 178 -6.20 -8.12 0.35
C TYR A 178 -7.17 -6.96 0.61
N ARG A 179 -8.46 -7.26 0.57
CA ARG A 179 -9.51 -6.38 1.10
C ARG A 179 -9.80 -6.68 2.57
N ILE A 180 -9.97 -5.64 3.37
CA ILE A 180 -10.48 -5.70 4.74
C ILE A 180 -11.87 -5.04 4.74
N PRO A 181 -12.93 -5.70 5.23
CA PRO A 181 -12.98 -7.04 5.84
C PRO A 181 -12.53 -8.18 4.91
N PHE A 182 -11.78 -9.16 5.44
CA PHE A 182 -11.34 -10.31 4.64
C PHE A 182 -12.54 -11.10 4.10
N THR A 183 -12.59 -11.28 2.78
CA THR A 183 -13.74 -11.90 2.09
C THR A 183 -13.62 -13.41 1.93
N ARG A 184 -12.42 -13.96 2.06
CA ARG A 184 -12.12 -15.40 1.91
C ARG A 184 -12.19 -16.12 3.26
N ASP A 185 -12.13 -17.46 3.25
CA ASP A 185 -12.05 -18.32 4.45
C ASP A 185 -10.72 -18.21 5.22
N GLU A 186 -10.06 -17.05 5.15
CA GLU A 186 -8.89 -16.63 5.93
C GLU A 186 -9.24 -16.32 7.39
N LYS A 187 -10.31 -16.95 7.90
CA LYS A 187 -10.82 -16.94 9.27
C LYS A 187 -9.81 -17.42 10.31
N THR A 188 -8.55 -17.67 9.95
CA THR A 188 -7.48 -18.17 10.82
C THR A 188 -6.19 -17.38 10.63
N TYR A 189 -6.32 -16.05 10.63
CA TYR A 189 -5.22 -15.20 11.06
C TYR A 189 -5.17 -15.11 12.58
N TYR A 190 -3.95 -15.09 13.10
CA TYR A 190 -3.65 -14.90 14.51
C TYR A 190 -2.70 -13.71 14.65
N PHE A 191 -2.75 -13.04 15.79
CA PHE A 191 -1.82 -11.98 16.14
C PHE A 191 -1.09 -12.30 17.44
N ASP A 192 0.10 -11.73 17.57
CA ASP A 192 0.87 -11.79 18.80
C ASP A 192 0.64 -10.50 19.59
N LEU A 193 0.13 -10.62 20.81
CA LEU A 193 -0.19 -9.47 21.65
C LEU A 193 1.04 -8.60 21.92
N GLU A 194 2.21 -9.21 22.16
CA GLU A 194 3.43 -8.46 22.48
C GLU A 194 4.03 -7.80 21.22
N GLU A 195 3.82 -8.36 20.03
CA GLU A 195 4.16 -7.65 18.80
C GLU A 195 3.23 -6.45 18.58
N TRP A 196 1.95 -6.63 18.88
CA TRP A 196 0.93 -5.60 18.67
C TRP A 196 0.94 -4.49 19.72
N THR A 197 1.42 -4.73 20.96
CA THR A 197 1.67 -3.66 21.95
C THR A 197 2.64 -2.60 21.47
N ARG A 198 3.48 -2.93 20.48
CA ARG A 198 4.40 -1.96 19.85
C ARG A 198 3.75 -1.18 18.71
N LEU A 199 2.55 -1.54 18.27
CA LEU A 199 1.90 -0.98 17.07
C LEU A 199 0.57 -0.28 17.35
N PHE A 200 -0.15 -0.69 18.40
CA PHE A 200 -1.49 -0.21 18.72
C PHE A 200 -1.63 0.25 20.18
N PRO A 201 -2.47 1.26 20.46
CA PRO A 201 -2.79 1.67 21.81
C PRO A 201 -3.49 0.56 22.61
N SER A 202 -3.37 0.62 23.94
CA SER A 202 -3.90 -0.40 24.86
C SER A 202 -5.41 -0.62 24.73
N SER A 203 -6.18 0.43 24.43
CA SER A 203 -7.63 0.35 24.22
C SER A 203 -8.01 -0.60 23.07
N VAL A 204 -7.24 -0.57 21.98
CA VAL A 204 -7.41 -1.46 20.81
C VAL A 204 -7.07 -2.91 21.19
N LEU A 205 -5.99 -3.10 21.92
CA LEU A 205 -5.50 -4.44 22.29
C LEU A 205 -6.43 -5.15 23.27
N VAL A 206 -6.99 -4.42 24.23
CA VAL A 206 -7.96 -4.97 25.19
C VAL A 206 -9.19 -5.53 24.45
N GLU A 207 -9.72 -4.80 23.47
CA GLU A 207 -10.87 -5.23 22.68
C GLU A 207 -10.54 -6.46 21.82
N MET A 208 -9.42 -6.43 21.10
CA MET A 208 -8.99 -7.53 20.22
C MET A 208 -8.63 -8.81 20.99
N SER A 209 -7.91 -8.70 22.12
CA SER A 209 -7.44 -9.86 22.88
C SER A 209 -8.56 -10.54 23.65
N THR A 210 -9.43 -9.77 24.32
CA THR A 210 -10.54 -10.33 25.13
C THR A 210 -11.45 -11.22 24.29
N LEU A 211 -11.73 -10.82 23.04
CA LEU A 211 -12.58 -11.58 22.12
C LEU A 211 -11.86 -12.77 21.44
N GLY A 212 -10.52 -12.80 21.53
CA GLY A 212 -9.66 -13.85 20.95
C GLY A 212 -9.22 -14.93 21.95
N LEU A 213 -9.47 -14.75 23.25
CA LEU A 213 -8.94 -15.60 24.34
C LEU A 213 -9.24 -17.09 24.19
N ASP A 214 -10.47 -17.44 23.80
CA ASP A 214 -10.89 -18.86 23.72
C ASP A 214 -10.28 -19.64 22.55
N LYS A 215 -9.45 -18.99 21.72
CA LYS A 215 -8.95 -19.54 20.45
C LYS A 215 -7.45 -19.28 20.25
N THR A 216 -6.69 -19.31 21.35
CA THR A 216 -5.24 -19.10 21.31
C THR A 216 -4.47 -20.35 20.88
N VAL A 217 -3.31 -20.15 20.26
CA VAL A 217 -2.36 -21.20 19.86
C VAL A 217 -0.95 -20.79 20.24
N SER A 218 -0.05 -21.74 20.51
CA SER A 218 1.34 -21.41 20.86
C SER A 218 2.09 -20.74 19.70
N HIS A 219 2.94 -19.76 20.01
CA HIS A 219 3.80 -19.11 19.02
C HIS A 219 4.85 -20.10 18.47
N PRO A 220 5.12 -20.10 17.15
CA PRO A 220 5.96 -21.12 16.51
C PRO A 220 7.42 -21.10 17.00
N ASP A 221 8.00 -19.93 17.24
CA ASP A 221 9.40 -19.78 17.69
C ASP A 221 9.55 -19.75 19.22
N ASP A 222 8.45 -19.59 19.97
CA ASP A 222 8.47 -19.45 21.43
C ASP A 222 7.17 -20.02 22.03
N PRO A 223 7.15 -21.30 22.42
CA PRO A 223 5.96 -21.95 22.94
C PRO A 223 5.38 -21.33 24.22
N SER A 224 6.12 -20.48 24.92
CA SER A 224 5.63 -19.77 26.11
C SER A 224 4.69 -18.61 25.77
N ARG A 225 4.71 -18.15 24.52
CA ARG A 225 3.88 -17.04 24.02
C ARG A 225 2.65 -17.59 23.30
N ALA A 226 1.52 -16.93 23.49
CA ALA A 226 0.26 -17.28 22.85
C ALA A 226 -0.06 -16.31 21.71
N LEU A 227 -0.49 -16.87 20.58
CA LEU A 227 -1.07 -16.16 19.45
C LEU A 227 -2.59 -16.18 19.57
N TYR A 228 -3.21 -15.02 19.42
CA TYR A 228 -4.65 -14.81 19.56
C TYR A 228 -5.29 -14.83 18.19
N ARG A 229 -6.36 -15.61 18.01
CA ARG A 229 -7.11 -15.61 16.76
C ARG A 229 -7.79 -14.25 16.58
N LEU A 230 -7.77 -13.72 15.35
CA LEU A 230 -8.54 -12.51 15.05
C LEU A 230 -10.04 -12.79 15.30
N PRO A 231 -10.74 -11.89 16.03
CA PRO A 231 -12.17 -12.02 16.25
C PRO A 231 -12.95 -11.81 14.93
N PRO A 232 -14.26 -12.08 14.91
CA PRO A 232 -15.12 -11.65 13.81
C PRO A 232 -14.97 -10.14 13.52
N THR A 233 -15.01 -9.76 12.23
CA THR A 233 -14.60 -8.41 11.81
C THR A 233 -15.48 -7.29 12.37
N GLU A 234 -16.74 -7.54 12.71
CA GLU A 234 -17.63 -6.58 13.37
C GLU A 234 -17.04 -5.99 14.68
N PHE A 235 -16.11 -6.71 15.31
CA PHE A 235 -15.47 -6.30 16.54
C PHE A 235 -14.12 -5.61 16.33
N TRP A 236 -13.62 -5.53 15.09
CA TRP A 236 -12.32 -4.91 14.86
C TRP A 236 -12.45 -3.40 14.98
N PRO A 237 -11.61 -2.75 15.80
CA PRO A 237 -11.41 -1.31 15.70
C PRO A 237 -10.97 -0.95 14.28
N ILE A 238 -11.59 0.06 13.67
CA ILE A 238 -11.30 0.42 12.27
C ILE A 238 -9.84 0.86 12.08
N VAL A 239 -9.22 1.38 13.15
CA VAL A 239 -7.79 1.76 13.15
C VAL A 239 -6.87 0.58 12.85
N VAL A 240 -7.26 -0.67 13.17
CA VAL A 240 -6.48 -1.86 12.82
C VAL A 240 -6.40 -2.01 11.31
N ALA A 241 -7.54 -1.91 10.61
CA ALA A 241 -7.60 -1.98 9.16
C ALA A 241 -6.84 -0.81 8.51
N VAL A 242 -7.03 0.41 9.02
CA VAL A 242 -6.34 1.61 8.52
C VAL A 242 -4.82 1.48 8.73
N ARG A 243 -4.36 0.98 9.88
CA ARG A 243 -2.92 0.82 10.16
C ARG A 243 -2.27 -0.23 9.27
N MET A 244 -3.00 -1.28 8.91
CA MET A 244 -2.58 -2.27 7.90
C MET A 244 -2.55 -1.67 6.49
N SER A 245 -3.48 -0.76 6.18
CA SER A 245 -3.57 -0.04 4.90
C SER A 245 -2.49 1.04 4.74
N LEU A 246 -2.09 1.73 5.82
CA LEU A 246 -1.17 2.89 5.83
C LEU A 246 0.29 2.54 6.13
N SER A 247 0.69 1.29 5.95
CA SER A 247 2.03 0.82 6.31
C SER A 247 3.06 1.16 5.22
N PHE A 248 3.31 2.46 5.04
CA PHE A 248 4.29 3.02 4.11
C PHE A 248 5.65 2.30 4.26
N PRO A 249 6.12 1.59 3.22
CA PRO A 249 7.33 0.77 3.33
C PRO A 249 8.50 1.58 3.87
N ILE A 250 9.27 0.98 4.79
CA ILE A 250 10.46 1.58 5.42
C ILE A 250 10.14 2.70 6.42
N LEU A 251 9.12 3.53 6.18
CA LEU A 251 8.75 4.61 7.10
C LEU A 251 8.00 4.07 8.32
N LEU A 252 6.88 3.39 8.10
CA LEU A 252 5.98 2.91 9.15
C LEU A 252 6.03 1.38 9.22
N SER A 253 6.13 0.83 10.44
CA SER A 253 6.23 -0.62 10.64
C SER A 253 5.07 -1.37 9.99
N ALA A 254 5.36 -2.45 9.27
CA ALA A 254 4.37 -3.40 8.78
C ALA A 254 3.68 -4.12 9.94
N VAL A 255 2.43 -4.53 9.73
CA VAL A 255 1.63 -5.22 10.74
C VAL A 255 1.80 -6.74 10.58
N PRO A 256 2.35 -7.45 11.57
CA PRO A 256 2.50 -8.90 11.52
C PRO A 256 1.18 -9.59 11.90
N LEU A 257 0.83 -10.59 11.10
CA LEU A 257 -0.17 -11.61 11.43
C LEU A 257 0.44 -12.99 11.20
N TYR A 258 -0.22 -14.03 11.70
CA TYR A 258 0.21 -15.41 11.58
C TYR A 258 -0.89 -16.23 10.92
N ALA A 259 -0.53 -17.06 9.95
CA ALA A 259 -1.48 -17.94 9.29
C ALA A 259 -0.83 -19.28 8.93
N ARG A 260 -1.67 -20.30 8.75
CA ARG A 260 -1.22 -21.61 8.27
C ARG A 260 -0.89 -21.55 6.78
N ASP A 261 0.23 -22.14 6.41
CA ASP A 261 0.63 -22.36 5.02
C ASP A 261 0.13 -23.74 4.56
N ARG A 262 -1.12 -23.79 4.10
CA ARG A 262 -1.77 -25.05 3.68
C ARG A 262 -1.08 -25.70 2.48
N ALA A 263 -0.39 -24.91 1.65
CA ALA A 263 0.35 -25.45 0.52
C ALA A 263 1.58 -26.24 1.01
N GLU A 264 2.30 -25.71 2.00
CA GLU A 264 3.41 -26.43 2.61
C GLU A 264 2.94 -27.63 3.44
N GLU A 265 1.83 -27.52 4.18
CA GLU A 265 1.23 -28.65 4.93
C GLU A 265 1.01 -29.89 4.06
N HIS A 266 0.73 -29.71 2.77
CA HIS A 266 0.56 -30.81 1.81
C HIS A 266 1.83 -31.64 1.60
N TRP A 267 3.00 -30.99 1.59
CA TRP A 267 4.30 -31.62 1.34
C TRP A 267 4.97 -32.15 2.61
N LEU A 268 4.48 -31.72 3.77
CA LEU A 268 5.03 -32.11 5.05
C LEU A 268 4.46 -33.47 5.49
N PRO A 269 5.27 -34.33 6.14
CA PRO A 269 4.78 -35.59 6.68
C PRO A 269 3.63 -35.30 7.65
N LYS A 270 2.49 -35.95 7.46
CA LYS A 270 1.40 -35.89 8.43
C LYS A 270 1.94 -36.40 9.77
N PRO A 271 1.75 -35.66 10.87
CA PRO A 271 2.28 -36.09 12.16
C PRO A 271 1.65 -37.43 12.55
N ASN A 272 2.50 -38.39 12.94
CA ASN A 272 2.06 -39.64 13.57
C ASN A 272 1.58 -39.35 14.99
N LEU A 273 0.38 -38.78 15.13
CA LEU A 273 -0.25 -38.55 16.43
C LEU A 273 -0.69 -39.90 17.00
N LYS A 274 0.07 -40.45 17.95
CA LYS A 274 -0.41 -41.55 18.80
C LYS A 274 -1.42 -40.98 19.80
N ALA A 275 -2.52 -41.70 20.04
CA ALA A 275 -3.53 -41.31 21.02
C ALA A 275 -2.88 -41.00 22.39
N GLY A 276 -3.09 -39.80 22.91
CA GLY A 276 -2.56 -39.34 24.20
C GLY A 276 -1.31 -38.46 24.15
N GLN A 277 -0.75 -38.15 22.97
CA GLN A 277 0.29 -37.10 22.86
C GLN A 277 -0.33 -35.70 22.71
N PRO A 278 0.31 -34.65 23.27
CA PRO A 278 -0.14 -33.27 23.06
C PRO A 278 -0.16 -32.95 21.56
N ALA A 279 -1.17 -32.21 21.12
CA ALA A 279 -1.23 -31.70 19.76
C ALA A 279 0.07 -30.94 19.47
N GLN A 280 0.74 -31.26 18.34
CA GLN A 280 1.91 -30.49 17.95
C GLN A 280 1.53 -29.02 17.73
N PRO A 281 2.45 -28.07 18.00
CA PRO A 281 2.19 -26.66 17.78
C PRO A 281 1.74 -26.42 16.34
N GLU A 282 0.71 -25.59 16.17
CA GLU A 282 0.24 -25.22 14.84
C GLU A 282 1.39 -24.61 14.05
N ARG A 283 1.62 -25.10 12.83
CA ARG A 283 2.67 -24.59 11.94
C ARG A 283 2.21 -23.28 11.30
N LEU A 284 2.26 -22.22 12.09
CA LEU A 284 1.93 -20.87 11.67
C LEU A 284 3.16 -20.16 11.12
N LYS A 285 2.98 -19.44 10.01
CA LYS A 285 3.98 -18.54 9.43
C LYS A 285 3.55 -17.10 9.56
N LYS A 286 4.55 -16.23 9.77
CA LYS A 286 4.35 -14.79 9.80
C LYS A 286 4.03 -14.25 8.40
N VAL A 287 2.95 -13.48 8.32
CA VAL A 287 2.47 -12.77 7.15
C VAL A 287 2.57 -11.28 7.44
N TRP A 288 3.39 -10.58 6.66
CA TRP A 288 3.59 -9.14 6.78
C TRP A 288 2.59 -8.38 5.92
N PHE A 289 1.73 -7.61 6.56
CA PHE A 289 0.81 -6.69 5.90
C PHE A 289 1.42 -5.29 5.85
N SER A 290 1.41 -4.71 4.65
CA SER A 290 1.96 -3.40 4.34
C SER A 290 1.00 -2.61 3.44
N ASP A 291 1.41 -1.40 3.07
CA ASP A 291 0.65 -0.36 2.37
C ASP A 291 -0.25 -0.88 1.22
N ASP A 292 -1.41 -0.25 1.04
CA ASP A 292 -2.32 -0.51 -0.07
C ASP A 292 -1.73 -0.12 -1.43
N GLY A 293 -0.95 0.97 -1.48
CA GLY A 293 -0.35 1.49 -2.70
C GLY A 293 0.75 0.64 -3.34
N ILE A 294 1.13 -0.48 -2.71
CA ILE A 294 2.03 -1.47 -3.31
C ILE A 294 1.34 -2.24 -4.44
N SER A 295 0.01 -2.40 -4.40
CA SER A 295 -0.70 -3.32 -5.30
C SER A 295 -1.88 -2.71 -6.06
N SER A 296 -2.63 -1.77 -5.47
CA SER A 296 -3.66 -0.99 -6.18
C SER A 296 -4.11 0.19 -5.32
N ASN A 297 -4.01 1.38 -5.88
CA ASN A 297 -4.32 2.66 -5.26
C ASN A 297 -5.80 3.06 -5.41
N MET A 298 -6.58 2.42 -6.30
CA MET A 298 -7.96 2.84 -6.57
C MET A 298 -8.96 1.65 -6.69
N PRO A 299 -9.50 1.16 -5.56
CA PRO A 299 -10.40 0.01 -5.56
C PRO A 299 -11.87 0.38 -5.88
N LEU A 300 -12.12 1.19 -6.92
CA LEU A 300 -13.48 1.61 -7.33
C LEU A 300 -14.44 0.41 -7.54
N HIS A 301 -13.90 -0.69 -8.05
CA HIS A 301 -14.62 -1.92 -8.33
C HIS A 301 -15.23 -2.58 -7.08
N PHE A 302 -14.79 -2.25 -5.86
CA PHE A 302 -15.37 -2.79 -4.62
C PHE A 302 -16.83 -2.37 -4.43
N PHE A 303 -17.19 -1.21 -4.96
CA PHE A 303 -18.50 -0.58 -4.79
C PHE A 303 -19.33 -0.60 -6.08
N ASP A 304 -18.88 -1.33 -7.10
CA ASP A 304 -19.58 -1.45 -8.38
C ASP A 304 -20.66 -2.53 -8.35
N ALA A 305 -21.77 -2.25 -9.02
CA ALA A 305 -22.83 -3.20 -9.34
C ALA A 305 -23.16 -3.12 -10.84
N PHE A 306 -23.87 -4.12 -11.38
CA PHE A 306 -24.34 -4.08 -12.77
C PHE A 306 -25.18 -2.82 -13.04
N LEU A 307 -26.18 -2.59 -12.19
CA LEU A 307 -26.94 -1.35 -12.14
C LEU A 307 -26.66 -0.65 -10.81
N PRO A 308 -25.87 0.44 -10.80
CA PRO A 308 -25.54 1.12 -9.57
C PRO A 308 -26.77 1.87 -9.02
N LYS A 309 -27.00 1.76 -7.71
CA LYS A 309 -28.11 2.43 -7.00
C LYS A 309 -27.70 3.75 -6.35
N HIS A 310 -26.41 4.01 -6.26
CA HIS A 310 -25.81 5.25 -5.78
C HIS A 310 -24.61 5.58 -6.67
N PRO A 311 -24.24 6.86 -6.80
CA PRO A 311 -22.99 7.22 -7.42
C PRO A 311 -21.82 6.69 -6.58
N THR A 312 -20.74 6.35 -7.26
CA THR A 312 -19.45 6.02 -6.64
C THR A 312 -18.46 7.02 -7.18
N PHE A 313 -17.56 7.53 -6.34
CA PHE A 313 -16.55 8.50 -6.73
C PHE A 313 -15.18 8.02 -6.27
N ALA A 314 -14.14 8.42 -7.00
CA ALA A 314 -12.77 8.30 -6.55
C ALA A 314 -12.05 9.63 -6.68
N ILE A 315 -11.19 9.92 -5.71
CA ILE A 315 -10.34 11.09 -5.69
C ILE A 315 -8.92 10.59 -5.90
N ASN A 316 -8.32 10.95 -7.03
CA ASN A 316 -6.96 10.56 -7.36
C ASN A 316 -6.02 11.75 -7.22
N LEU A 317 -4.97 11.61 -6.41
CA LEU A 317 -3.92 12.61 -6.32
C LEU A 317 -2.91 12.36 -7.44
N THR A 318 -2.65 13.37 -8.26
CA THR A 318 -1.75 13.27 -9.41
C THR A 318 -0.52 14.15 -9.25
N ASP A 319 0.51 13.78 -9.98
CA ASP A 319 1.66 14.63 -10.24
C ASP A 319 1.28 16.07 -10.59
N LYS A 320 2.24 16.97 -10.35
CA LYS A 320 2.15 18.36 -10.78
C LYS A 320 1.71 18.50 -12.23
N HIS A 321 0.62 19.24 -12.42
CA HIS A 321 0.11 19.57 -13.75
C HIS A 321 1.14 20.43 -14.51
N PRO A 322 1.36 20.23 -15.83
CA PRO A 322 2.31 21.01 -16.61
C PRO A 322 2.08 22.53 -16.55
N LEU A 323 0.82 22.95 -16.36
CA LEU A 323 0.44 24.36 -16.23
C LEU A 323 0.65 24.95 -14.82
N ALA A 324 1.04 24.16 -13.81
CA ALA A 324 1.20 24.56 -12.41
C ALA A 324 2.42 25.47 -12.13
N GLY A 325 2.77 26.32 -13.09
CA GLY A 325 3.79 27.36 -13.02
C GLY A 325 3.60 28.45 -14.09
N ASN A 326 2.52 28.37 -14.87
CA ASN A 326 2.16 29.38 -15.84
C ASN A 326 1.34 30.47 -15.12
N SER A 327 1.83 31.71 -15.13
CA SER A 327 1.24 32.86 -14.44
C SER A 327 -0.23 33.10 -14.82
N ALA A 328 -0.65 32.72 -16.05
CA ALA A 328 -2.03 32.84 -16.48
C ALA A 328 -2.98 31.85 -15.81
N ALA A 329 -2.47 30.70 -15.35
CA ALA A 329 -3.23 29.63 -14.71
C ALA A 329 -3.17 29.70 -13.17
N GLN A 330 -2.50 30.71 -12.61
CA GLN A 330 -2.41 30.97 -11.16
C GLN A 330 -3.44 32.00 -10.67
N ASN A 331 -4.26 32.56 -11.56
CA ASN A 331 -5.28 33.54 -11.20
C ASN A 331 -6.51 32.87 -10.57
N SER A 332 -6.33 32.21 -9.42
CA SER A 332 -7.44 31.79 -8.56
C SER A 332 -7.62 32.78 -7.42
N ALA A 333 -8.86 33.06 -7.04
CA ALA A 333 -9.14 33.92 -5.89
C ALA A 333 -8.78 33.24 -4.55
N ARG A 334 -8.60 31.91 -4.56
CA ARG A 334 -8.33 31.06 -3.39
C ARG A 334 -7.35 29.94 -3.76
N PRO A 335 -6.29 29.69 -2.96
CA PRO A 335 -5.40 28.55 -3.16
C PRO A 335 -6.17 27.23 -3.23
N GLY A 336 -5.85 26.37 -4.19
CA GLY A 336 -6.55 25.10 -4.44
C GLY A 336 -7.72 25.20 -5.44
N TYR A 337 -8.05 26.40 -5.91
CA TYR A 337 -9.07 26.66 -6.94
C TYR A 337 -8.47 27.06 -8.28
N GLU A 338 -7.18 26.82 -8.49
CA GLU A 338 -6.55 27.05 -9.78
C GLU A 338 -7.16 26.13 -10.85
N ASP A 339 -7.29 26.62 -12.08
CA ASP A 339 -7.91 25.87 -13.19
C ASP A 339 -7.21 24.54 -13.49
N TRP A 340 -5.91 24.45 -13.21
CA TRP A 340 -5.10 23.24 -13.38
C TRP A 340 -5.19 22.28 -12.20
N ARG A 341 -5.74 22.71 -11.06
CA ARG A 341 -5.66 21.96 -9.79
C ARG A 341 -6.55 20.74 -9.78
N VAL A 342 -7.78 20.88 -10.28
CA VAL A 342 -8.81 19.83 -10.23
C VAL A 342 -9.35 19.56 -11.61
N TYR A 343 -9.19 18.32 -12.08
CA TYR A 343 -9.69 17.87 -13.36
C TYR A 343 -10.78 16.80 -13.19
N LEU A 344 -11.91 17.03 -13.84
CA LEU A 344 -12.99 16.06 -14.01
C LEU A 344 -13.52 16.20 -15.45
N PRO A 345 -13.66 15.09 -16.22
CA PRO A 345 -14.18 15.16 -17.57
C PRO A 345 -15.59 15.79 -17.62
N LYS A 346 -15.78 16.81 -18.45
CA LYS A 346 -17.09 17.48 -18.62
C LYS A 346 -18.08 16.68 -19.47
N ASN A 347 -17.57 15.87 -20.40
CA ASN A 347 -18.36 15.06 -21.32
C ASN A 347 -17.68 13.71 -21.58
N ASN A 348 -18.38 12.82 -22.28
CA ASN A 348 -17.92 11.46 -22.56
C ASN A 348 -16.67 11.42 -23.46
N ASN A 349 -16.28 12.51 -24.12
CA ASN A 349 -15.05 12.54 -24.94
C ASN A 349 -13.82 13.03 -24.14
N GLY A 350 -14.03 13.57 -22.94
CA GLY A 350 -12.96 13.95 -22.03
C GLY A 350 -12.39 12.75 -21.26
N GLY A 351 -11.14 12.85 -20.79
CA GLY A 351 -10.50 11.83 -19.96
C GLY A 351 -10.13 10.53 -20.68
N ILE A 352 -10.29 10.44 -22.01
CA ILE A 352 -9.85 9.29 -22.81
C ILE A 352 -8.32 9.23 -22.88
N HIS A 353 -7.70 10.38 -23.10
CA HIS A 353 -6.26 10.51 -23.16
C HIS A 353 -5.74 11.05 -21.84
N ARG A 354 -4.65 10.45 -21.37
CA ARG A 354 -3.96 10.86 -20.16
C ARG A 354 -2.69 11.60 -20.47
N THR A 355 -2.35 12.55 -19.61
CA THR A 355 -1.03 13.14 -19.56
C THR A 355 -0.03 12.09 -19.07
N TRP A 356 1.10 11.99 -19.75
CA TRP A 356 2.23 11.16 -19.36
C TRP A 356 3.52 11.96 -19.55
N LYS A 357 4.57 11.59 -18.82
CA LYS A 357 5.88 12.23 -18.92
C LYS A 357 6.84 11.22 -19.55
N SER A 358 7.64 11.66 -20.50
CA SER A 358 8.76 10.85 -21.00
C SER A 358 9.88 10.86 -19.95
N PRO A 359 10.55 9.71 -19.71
CA PRO A 359 11.81 9.69 -18.98
C PRO A 359 12.83 10.64 -19.65
N VAL A 360 13.64 11.32 -18.84
CA VAL A 360 14.74 12.17 -19.34
C VAL A 360 15.86 11.25 -19.84
N THR A 361 16.39 11.45 -21.05
CA THR A 361 17.33 10.49 -21.66
C THR A 361 18.82 10.82 -21.48
N ASP A 362 19.15 12.06 -21.09
CA ASP A 362 20.51 12.58 -21.26
C ASP A 362 21.29 12.72 -19.93
N SER A 363 20.94 11.93 -18.90
CA SER A 363 21.66 11.95 -17.63
C SER A 363 21.59 10.62 -16.87
N VAL A 364 22.51 10.41 -15.92
CA VAL A 364 22.43 9.31 -14.93
C VAL A 364 21.11 9.38 -14.13
N GLY A 365 20.59 10.61 -13.90
CA GLY A 365 19.26 10.81 -13.32
C GLY A 365 18.16 10.22 -14.20
N GLY A 366 18.26 10.35 -15.52
CA GLY A 366 17.35 9.78 -16.49
C GLY A 366 17.22 8.25 -16.45
N LEU A 367 18.34 7.54 -16.25
CA LEU A 367 18.32 6.09 -16.05
C LEU A 367 17.60 5.71 -14.75
N MET A 368 17.83 6.46 -13.67
CA MET A 368 17.14 6.23 -12.40
C MET A 368 15.64 6.53 -12.52
N ASP A 369 15.26 7.61 -13.19
CA ASP A 369 13.86 7.95 -13.47
C ASP A 369 13.17 6.86 -14.29
N PHE A 370 13.87 6.27 -15.27
CA PHE A 370 13.35 5.14 -16.04
C PHE A 370 13.14 3.90 -15.16
N LEU A 371 14.10 3.54 -14.31
CA LEU A 371 13.96 2.42 -13.37
C LEU A 371 12.80 2.65 -12.38
N LEU A 372 12.66 3.86 -11.85
CA LEU A 372 11.53 4.25 -11.01
C LEU A 372 10.20 4.19 -11.78
N SER A 373 10.20 4.56 -13.07
CA SER A 373 9.03 4.47 -13.94
C SER A 373 8.60 3.01 -14.18
N ILE A 374 9.54 2.06 -14.26
CA ILE A 374 9.24 0.63 -14.32
C ILE A 374 8.53 0.18 -13.03
N VAL A 375 9.07 0.54 -11.87
CA VAL A 375 8.45 0.21 -10.58
C VAL A 375 7.05 0.83 -10.47
N ALA A 376 6.92 2.11 -10.83
CA ALA A 376 5.62 2.80 -10.84
C ALA A 376 4.64 2.14 -11.82
N THR A 377 5.11 1.64 -12.96
CA THR A 377 4.29 0.87 -13.90
C THR A 377 3.84 -0.44 -13.27
N MET A 378 4.75 -1.19 -12.64
CA MET A 378 4.40 -2.45 -11.95
C MET A 378 3.35 -2.26 -10.85
N GLN A 379 3.37 -1.12 -10.15
CA GLN A 379 2.43 -0.79 -9.08
C GLN A 379 1.09 -0.24 -9.60
N ASN A 380 1.12 0.67 -10.58
CA ASN A 380 -0.05 1.48 -10.95
C ASN A 380 -0.74 1.05 -12.24
N TRP A 381 -0.17 0.16 -13.06
CA TRP A 381 -0.71 -0.16 -14.39
C TRP A 381 -2.19 -0.58 -14.36
N ARG A 382 -2.63 -1.30 -13.32
CA ARG A 382 -4.03 -1.74 -13.19
C ARG A 382 -4.98 -0.57 -12.99
N ASP A 383 -4.56 0.44 -12.26
CA ASP A 383 -5.36 1.64 -12.03
C ASP A 383 -5.31 2.55 -13.28
N GLU A 384 -4.13 2.66 -13.90
CA GLU A 384 -3.92 3.35 -15.19
C GLU A 384 -4.89 2.88 -16.28
N LEU A 385 -5.17 1.57 -16.36
CA LEU A 385 -6.14 1.00 -17.29
C LEU A 385 -7.60 1.41 -17.00
N GLN A 386 -7.94 1.77 -15.76
CA GLN A 386 -9.31 2.16 -15.39
C GLN A 386 -9.61 3.63 -15.70
N PHE A 387 -8.61 4.51 -15.71
CA PHE A 387 -8.85 5.93 -15.95
C PHE A 387 -9.47 6.29 -17.30
N PRO A 388 -9.14 5.64 -18.44
CA PRO A 388 -9.80 5.93 -19.70
C PRO A 388 -11.15 5.22 -19.84
N TYR A 389 -11.56 4.35 -18.90
CA TYR A 389 -12.75 3.53 -19.06
C TYR A 389 -14.05 4.33 -19.00
N PRO A 390 -15.00 4.10 -19.93
CA PRO A 390 -16.35 4.64 -19.81
C PRO A 390 -16.99 4.27 -18.48
N GLY A 391 -17.60 5.25 -17.81
CA GLY A 391 -18.19 5.05 -16.49
C GLY A 391 -17.21 5.02 -15.32
N TYR A 392 -15.89 4.85 -15.56
CA TYR A 392 -14.85 5.08 -14.55
C TYR A 392 -14.31 6.50 -14.64
N ARG A 393 -13.86 6.93 -15.84
CA ARG A 393 -13.29 8.26 -16.08
C ARG A 393 -14.18 9.41 -15.63
N ASP A 394 -15.49 9.20 -15.74
CA ASP A 394 -16.50 10.22 -15.46
C ASP A 394 -16.70 10.50 -13.97
N ARG A 395 -16.23 9.61 -13.10
CA ARG A 395 -16.41 9.63 -11.65
C ARG A 395 -15.10 9.64 -10.85
N ILE A 396 -13.96 9.68 -11.55
CA ILE A 396 -12.64 9.85 -10.95
C ILE A 396 -12.27 11.33 -11.10
N VAL A 397 -12.29 12.05 -9.99
CA VAL A 397 -11.78 13.43 -9.93
C VAL A 397 -10.28 13.38 -9.65
N GLN A 398 -9.51 14.15 -10.41
CA GLN A 398 -8.06 14.21 -10.29
C GLN A 398 -7.66 15.53 -9.64
N ILE A 399 -6.83 15.46 -8.60
CA ILE A 399 -6.27 16.62 -7.90
C ILE A 399 -4.76 16.63 -8.13
N SER A 400 -4.26 17.60 -8.88
CA SER A 400 -2.84 17.75 -9.15
C SER A 400 -2.13 18.42 -7.98
N GLN A 401 -1.11 17.74 -7.44
CA GLN A 401 -0.33 18.22 -6.30
C GLN A 401 0.67 19.31 -6.72
N ALA A 402 0.92 20.25 -5.80
CA ALA A 402 2.00 21.22 -5.93
C ALA A 402 3.37 20.56 -5.58
N PRO A 403 4.52 21.16 -5.97
CA PRO A 403 5.83 20.57 -5.69
C PRO A 403 6.12 20.28 -4.22
N ASP A 404 5.50 21.03 -3.33
CA ASP A 404 5.65 21.00 -1.88
C ASP A 404 4.54 20.20 -1.19
N GLU A 405 3.73 19.45 -1.92
CA GLU A 405 2.61 18.68 -1.36
C GLU A 405 2.77 17.17 -1.57
N GLY A 406 2.48 16.39 -0.52
CA GLY A 406 2.35 14.94 -0.60
C GLY A 406 3.67 14.16 -0.74
N GLY A 407 3.55 12.90 -1.15
CA GLY A 407 4.66 11.97 -1.26
C GLY A 407 5.39 11.76 0.08
N LEU A 408 6.72 11.89 0.06
CA LEU A 408 7.55 11.83 1.27
C LEU A 408 7.64 13.17 2.02
N ASN A 409 6.94 14.22 1.56
CA ASN A 409 6.92 15.49 2.25
C ASN A 409 5.95 15.46 3.44
N LEU A 410 6.41 14.93 4.57
CA LEU A 410 5.62 14.81 5.80
C LEU A 410 5.51 16.12 6.59
N ASN A 411 6.33 17.13 6.27
CA ASN A 411 6.38 18.40 6.99
C ASN A 411 5.83 19.56 6.14
N MET A 412 4.61 19.37 5.63
CA MET A 412 3.93 20.40 4.83
C MET A 412 3.56 21.60 5.73
N PRO A 413 3.83 22.85 5.29
CA PRO A 413 3.34 24.03 5.98
C PRO A 413 1.80 24.07 6.04
N ALA A 414 1.23 24.70 7.07
CA ALA A 414 -0.21 24.83 7.23
C ALA A 414 -0.92 25.39 5.97
N ALA A 415 -0.31 26.38 5.30
CA ALA A 415 -0.85 26.94 4.07
C ALA A 415 -0.95 25.93 2.91
N ALA A 416 -0.01 24.98 2.80
CA ALA A 416 -0.06 23.92 1.79
C ALA A 416 -1.15 22.88 2.13
N ILE A 417 -1.31 22.55 3.41
CA ILE A 417 -2.40 21.68 3.89
C ILE A 417 -3.76 22.33 3.59
N ASP A 418 -3.91 23.63 3.88
CA ASP A 418 -5.13 24.38 3.59
C ASP A 418 -5.42 24.44 2.08
N ALA A 419 -4.40 24.66 1.25
CA ALA A 419 -4.55 24.66 -0.21
C ALA A 419 -4.98 23.29 -0.75
N LEU A 420 -4.42 22.20 -0.22
CA LEU A 420 -4.83 20.83 -0.57
C LEU A 420 -6.26 20.54 -0.09
N GLY A 421 -6.63 20.98 1.12
CA GLY A 421 -8.00 20.89 1.63
C GLY A 421 -9.00 21.64 0.75
N ASN A 422 -8.64 22.85 0.31
CA ASN A 422 -9.43 23.65 -0.62
C ASN A 422 -9.58 22.97 -1.99
N ALA A 423 -8.53 22.30 -2.48
CA ALA A 423 -8.59 21.51 -3.71
C ALA A 423 -9.55 20.31 -3.57
N GLY A 424 -9.59 19.69 -2.39
CA GLY A 424 -10.59 18.67 -2.05
C GLY A 424 -12.02 19.22 -2.09
N GLN A 425 -12.24 20.43 -1.55
CA GLN A 425 -13.53 21.11 -1.62
C GLN A 425 -13.95 21.38 -3.08
N ASN A 426 -13.04 21.94 -3.89
CA ASN A 426 -13.25 22.19 -5.32
C ASN A 426 -13.60 20.88 -6.08
N ALA A 427 -12.93 19.78 -5.76
CA ALA A 427 -13.25 18.47 -6.31
C ALA A 427 -14.68 18.00 -5.96
N GLY A 428 -15.11 18.19 -4.72
CA GLY A 428 -16.48 17.92 -4.29
C GLY A 428 -17.51 18.76 -5.04
N GLU A 429 -17.25 20.07 -5.19
CA GLU A 429 -18.13 20.98 -5.93
C GLU A 429 -18.29 20.58 -7.40
N LYS A 430 -17.21 20.20 -8.08
CA LYS A 430 -17.28 19.69 -9.47
C LYS A 430 -18.07 18.39 -9.60
N LEU A 431 -17.93 17.48 -8.62
CA LEU A 431 -18.71 16.24 -8.60
C LEU A 431 -20.21 16.52 -8.43
N ILE A 432 -20.58 17.43 -7.52
CA ILE A 432 -21.97 17.88 -7.31
C ILE A 432 -22.52 18.51 -8.59
N GLU A 433 -21.79 19.46 -9.19
CA GLU A 433 -22.19 20.13 -10.43
C GLU A 433 -22.46 19.09 -11.53
N LYS A 434 -21.57 18.11 -11.72
CA LYS A 434 -21.72 17.10 -12.76
C LYS A 434 -22.85 16.11 -12.47
N PHE A 435 -22.89 15.51 -11.29
CA PHE A 435 -23.77 14.37 -11.00
C PHE A 435 -25.16 14.77 -10.51
N GLN A 436 -25.26 15.83 -9.72
CA GLN A 436 -26.54 16.28 -9.17
C GLN A 436 -27.24 17.28 -10.10
N VAL A 437 -26.51 18.25 -10.65
CA VAL A 437 -27.10 19.30 -11.50
C VAL A 437 -27.05 18.92 -12.99
N GLY A 438 -25.90 18.44 -13.47
CA GLY A 438 -25.64 18.17 -14.88
C GLY A 438 -26.16 16.83 -15.43
N GLY A 439 -26.97 16.09 -14.67
CA GLY A 439 -27.52 14.79 -15.11
C GLY A 439 -26.48 13.67 -15.24
N GLY A 440 -25.27 13.86 -14.71
CA GLY A 440 -24.17 12.89 -14.80
C GLY A 440 -24.48 11.54 -14.15
N TRP A 441 -25.37 11.51 -13.16
CA TRP A 441 -25.81 10.26 -12.52
C TRP A 441 -26.60 9.35 -13.49
N GLU A 442 -27.61 9.90 -14.16
CA GLU A 442 -28.38 9.13 -15.15
C GLU A 442 -27.50 8.75 -16.34
N GLY A 443 -26.62 9.66 -16.78
CA GLY A 443 -25.61 9.39 -17.79
C GLY A 443 -24.72 8.21 -17.42
N HIS A 444 -24.25 8.13 -16.17
CA HIS A 444 -23.46 7.01 -15.67
C HIS A 444 -24.22 5.69 -15.73
N GLN A 445 -25.49 5.67 -15.29
CA GLN A 445 -26.33 4.46 -15.36
C GLN A 445 -26.53 3.99 -16.81
N ARG A 446 -26.79 4.91 -17.75
CA ARG A 446 -26.93 4.62 -19.18
C ARG A 446 -25.63 4.07 -19.77
N THR A 447 -24.47 4.65 -19.43
CA THR A 447 -23.16 4.16 -19.86
C THR A 447 -22.91 2.75 -19.34
N ARG A 448 -23.19 2.48 -18.06
CA ARG A 448 -23.04 1.13 -17.46
C ARG A 448 -23.92 0.09 -18.16
N LEU A 449 -25.18 0.42 -18.45
CA LEU A 449 -26.08 -0.45 -19.20
C LEU A 449 -25.55 -0.73 -20.60
N ARG A 450 -25.17 0.31 -21.35
CA ARG A 450 -24.64 0.15 -22.71
C ARG A 450 -23.35 -0.67 -22.74
N SER A 451 -22.44 -0.44 -21.79
CA SER A 451 -21.21 -1.24 -21.65
C SER A 451 -21.51 -2.70 -21.32
N LEU A 452 -22.46 -2.99 -20.43
CA LEU A 452 -22.85 -4.37 -20.10
C LEU A 452 -23.44 -5.10 -21.30
N LEU A 453 -24.38 -4.47 -22.02
CA LEU A 453 -25.03 -5.06 -23.18
C LEU A 453 -24.04 -5.34 -24.32
N ALA A 454 -23.15 -4.40 -24.61
CA ALA A 454 -22.10 -4.60 -25.62
C ALA A 454 -21.15 -5.74 -25.23
N GLN A 455 -20.82 -5.88 -23.93
CA GLN A 455 -19.98 -6.97 -23.45
C GLN A 455 -20.66 -8.34 -23.55
N LEU A 456 -21.97 -8.41 -23.30
CA LEU A 456 -22.72 -9.64 -23.49
C LEU A 456 -22.75 -10.04 -24.97
N ASP A 457 -22.95 -9.09 -25.88
CA ASP A 457 -22.89 -9.33 -27.33
C ASP A 457 -21.53 -9.92 -27.75
N ILE A 458 -20.42 -9.30 -27.31
CA ILE A 458 -19.07 -9.79 -27.61
C ILE A 458 -18.81 -11.17 -26.99
N LYS A 459 -19.16 -11.38 -25.71
CA LYS A 459 -18.78 -12.60 -24.97
C LYS A 459 -19.63 -13.81 -25.31
N LEU A 460 -20.86 -13.59 -25.75
CA LEU A 460 -21.74 -14.66 -26.19
C LEU A 460 -21.47 -15.06 -27.64
N ASP A 461 -20.71 -14.28 -28.41
CA ASP A 461 -20.39 -14.65 -29.80
C ASP A 461 -19.57 -15.94 -29.90
N ASP A 462 -18.80 -16.31 -28.87
CA ASP A 462 -18.09 -17.59 -28.79
C ASP A 462 -19.01 -18.79 -28.47
N LEU A 463 -20.27 -18.55 -28.07
CA LEU A 463 -21.25 -19.62 -27.78
C LEU A 463 -22.13 -19.87 -29.01
N ASP A 464 -22.26 -21.13 -29.41
CA ASP A 464 -23.18 -21.52 -30.46
C ASP A 464 -23.89 -22.86 -30.18
N VAL A 465 -24.86 -23.21 -31.03
CA VAL A 465 -25.65 -24.44 -30.91
C VAL A 465 -24.76 -25.69 -31.04
N GLY A 466 -23.65 -25.62 -31.77
CA GLY A 466 -22.69 -26.71 -31.89
C GLY A 466 -21.96 -26.98 -30.58
N THR A 467 -21.60 -25.93 -29.85
CA THR A 467 -20.91 -26.04 -28.54
C THR A 467 -21.82 -26.48 -27.39
N LEU A 468 -23.14 -26.34 -27.51
CA LEU A 468 -24.08 -26.69 -26.44
C LEU A 468 -23.95 -28.16 -26.01
N ALA A 469 -23.82 -29.08 -26.97
CA ALA A 469 -23.68 -30.51 -26.69
C ALA A 469 -22.39 -30.82 -25.91
N ASP A 470 -21.28 -30.16 -26.27
CA ASP A 470 -19.99 -30.33 -25.60
C ASP A 470 -20.05 -29.85 -24.15
N TRP A 471 -20.67 -28.69 -23.90
CA TRP A 471 -20.84 -28.15 -22.56
C TRP A 471 -21.80 -29.00 -21.70
N GLN A 472 -22.86 -29.56 -22.29
CA GLN A 472 -23.77 -30.47 -21.60
C GLN A 472 -23.08 -31.79 -21.22
N ASP A 473 -22.25 -32.34 -22.10
CA ASP A 473 -21.43 -33.51 -21.78
C ASP A 473 -20.48 -33.23 -20.59
N LEU A 474 -19.86 -32.05 -20.55
CA LEU A 474 -19.06 -31.62 -19.40
C LEU A 474 -19.89 -31.52 -18.10
N LEU A 475 -21.12 -30.98 -18.16
CA LEU A 475 -22.03 -30.94 -17.00
C LEU A 475 -22.36 -32.35 -16.48
N ASP A 476 -22.53 -33.32 -17.38
CA ASP A 476 -22.78 -34.72 -17.02
C ASP A 476 -21.53 -35.39 -16.43
N GLN A 477 -20.33 -35.07 -16.93
CA GLN A 477 -19.07 -35.57 -16.39
C GLN A 477 -18.77 -35.02 -14.98
N MET A 478 -19.25 -33.82 -14.65
CA MET A 478 -19.00 -33.19 -13.34
C MET A 478 -19.55 -33.99 -12.16
N GLU A 479 -20.63 -34.76 -12.34
CA GLU A 479 -21.20 -35.62 -11.30
C GLU A 479 -20.26 -36.75 -10.88
N LYS A 480 -19.35 -37.18 -11.76
CA LYS A 480 -18.50 -38.34 -11.51
C LYS A 480 -17.10 -37.95 -11.05
N ASN A 481 -16.50 -36.91 -11.63
CA ASN A 481 -15.06 -36.66 -11.54
C ASN A 481 -14.65 -35.19 -11.31
N SER A 482 -15.57 -34.30 -10.93
CA SER A 482 -15.22 -32.89 -10.68
C SER A 482 -14.78 -32.64 -9.23
N PRO A 483 -13.74 -31.82 -8.98
CA PRO A 483 -13.44 -31.28 -7.65
C PRO A 483 -14.49 -30.25 -7.18
N TYR A 484 -15.30 -29.71 -8.09
CA TYR A 484 -16.40 -28.79 -7.83
C TYR A 484 -17.71 -29.44 -8.28
N GLN A 485 -18.26 -30.32 -7.45
CA GLN A 485 -19.51 -31.03 -7.74
C GLN A 485 -20.72 -30.16 -7.40
N PHE A 486 -21.80 -30.31 -8.15
CA PHE A 486 -23.09 -29.76 -7.77
C PHE A 486 -23.55 -30.37 -6.45
N LYS A 487 -24.07 -29.53 -5.56
CA LYS A 487 -24.59 -29.91 -4.25
C LYS A 487 -25.76 -30.89 -4.37
N ASN A 488 -26.58 -30.73 -5.40
CA ASN A 488 -27.74 -31.57 -5.66
C ASN A 488 -28.17 -31.49 -7.13
N LYS A 489 -29.13 -32.36 -7.51
CA LYS A 489 -29.68 -32.43 -8.87
C LYS A 489 -30.32 -31.12 -9.33
N ALA A 490 -30.97 -30.38 -8.43
CA ALA A 490 -31.62 -29.11 -8.77
C ALA A 490 -30.61 -28.02 -9.17
N GLU A 491 -29.41 -28.00 -8.57
CA GLU A 491 -28.34 -27.09 -8.97
C GLU A 491 -27.79 -27.43 -10.37
N LYS A 492 -27.67 -28.73 -10.69
CA LYS A 492 -27.30 -29.18 -12.05
C LYS A 492 -28.36 -28.81 -13.08
N GLU A 493 -29.64 -29.03 -12.76
CA GLU A 493 -30.76 -28.65 -13.64
C GLU A 493 -30.77 -27.14 -13.92
N LEU A 494 -30.53 -26.32 -12.89
CA LEU A 494 -30.36 -24.87 -13.05
C LEU A 494 -29.18 -24.50 -13.95
N ALA A 495 -28.04 -25.20 -13.82
CA ALA A 495 -26.87 -24.97 -14.66
C ALA A 495 -27.13 -25.29 -16.13
N ASP A 496 -27.80 -26.41 -16.42
CA ASP A 496 -28.20 -26.80 -17.77
C ASP A 496 -29.21 -25.83 -18.39
N GLU A 497 -30.23 -25.40 -17.61
CA GLU A 497 -31.19 -24.39 -18.06
C GLU A 497 -30.50 -23.05 -18.35
N THR A 498 -29.58 -22.63 -17.49
CA THR A 498 -28.80 -21.39 -17.68
C THR A 498 -27.98 -21.45 -18.97
N LEU A 499 -27.30 -22.57 -19.22
CA LEU A 499 -26.50 -22.78 -20.42
C LEU A 499 -27.36 -22.70 -21.69
N LYS A 500 -28.53 -23.35 -21.70
CA LYS A 500 -29.48 -23.29 -22.82
C LYS A 500 -29.93 -21.86 -23.10
N ASN A 501 -30.34 -21.13 -22.07
CA ASN A 501 -30.77 -19.74 -22.19
C ASN A 501 -29.66 -18.82 -22.73
N LEU A 502 -28.40 -19.06 -22.33
CA LEU A 502 -27.25 -18.32 -22.85
C LEU A 502 -27.01 -18.59 -24.34
N VAL A 503 -27.12 -19.85 -24.79
CA VAL A 503 -26.98 -20.21 -26.21
C VAL A 503 -28.13 -19.65 -27.06
N GLU A 504 -29.36 -19.66 -26.54
CA GLU A 504 -30.51 -19.03 -27.22
C GLU A 504 -30.31 -17.51 -27.35
N LEU A 505 -29.84 -16.85 -26.30
CA LEU A 505 -29.51 -15.43 -26.32
C LEU A 505 -28.38 -15.14 -27.33
N ALA A 506 -27.31 -15.92 -27.32
CA ALA A 506 -26.21 -15.81 -28.28
C ALA A 506 -26.70 -15.91 -29.73
N LYS A 507 -27.56 -16.89 -30.01
CA LYS A 507 -28.19 -17.08 -31.32
C LYS A 507 -29.08 -15.89 -31.71
N SER A 508 -29.83 -15.33 -30.75
CA SER A 508 -30.68 -14.16 -31.00
C SER A 508 -29.85 -12.92 -31.35
N LEU A 509 -28.74 -12.71 -30.65
CA LEU A 509 -27.84 -11.58 -30.88
C LEU A 509 -27.14 -11.71 -32.25
N ARG A 510 -26.58 -12.88 -32.56
CA ARG A 510 -25.88 -13.13 -33.83
C ARG A 510 -26.78 -12.99 -35.07
N ASN A 511 -28.05 -13.37 -34.97
CA ASN A 511 -29.00 -13.27 -36.08
C ASN A 511 -29.64 -11.87 -36.24
N HIS A 512 -29.39 -10.95 -35.30
CA HIS A 512 -29.92 -9.61 -35.37
C HIS A 512 -29.12 -8.78 -36.41
N PRO A 513 -29.76 -7.92 -37.23
CA PRO A 513 -29.05 -7.14 -38.26
C PRO A 513 -28.11 -6.07 -37.67
N GLU A 514 -28.39 -5.63 -36.45
CA GLU A 514 -27.59 -4.65 -35.71
C GLU A 514 -26.81 -5.33 -34.58
N THR A 515 -25.60 -4.85 -34.30
CA THR A 515 -24.79 -5.26 -33.15
C THR A 515 -24.86 -4.24 -32.02
N LEU A 516 -24.83 -4.72 -30.78
CA LEU A 516 -24.73 -3.88 -29.57
C LEU A 516 -23.28 -3.41 -29.32
N ALA A 517 -22.31 -4.05 -29.97
CA ALA A 517 -20.87 -3.77 -29.89
C ALA A 517 -20.32 -3.01 -31.11
N GLY A 518 -21.16 -2.25 -31.82
CA GLY A 518 -20.72 -1.37 -32.92
C GLY A 518 -20.03 -0.07 -32.46
N ASP A 519 -19.73 0.82 -33.40
CA ASP A 519 -19.01 2.09 -33.17
C ASP A 519 -19.72 3.04 -32.16
N SER A 520 -21.04 2.91 -32.01
CA SER A 520 -21.85 3.70 -31.08
C SER A 520 -21.81 3.18 -29.63
N ALA A 521 -21.14 2.05 -29.37
CA ALA A 521 -20.97 1.52 -28.04
C ALA A 521 -19.90 2.31 -27.25
N PRO A 522 -19.95 2.32 -25.89
CA PRO A 522 -18.91 2.97 -25.10
C PRO A 522 -17.56 2.24 -25.24
N HIS A 523 -16.51 2.98 -25.65
CA HIS A 523 -15.16 2.47 -25.86
C HIS A 523 -14.13 3.01 -24.84
N PRO A 524 -13.11 2.23 -24.47
CA PRO A 524 -12.86 0.82 -24.86
C PRO A 524 -13.82 -0.21 -24.22
N PHE A 525 -13.93 -1.41 -24.81
CA PHE A 525 -14.78 -2.51 -24.33
C PHE A 525 -14.21 -3.26 -23.13
N ALA A 526 -14.99 -3.36 -22.05
CA ALA A 526 -14.59 -4.11 -20.85
C ALA A 526 -14.57 -5.61 -21.09
N GLU A 527 -13.73 -6.30 -20.35
CA GLU A 527 -13.70 -7.74 -20.35
C GLU A 527 -14.53 -8.27 -19.17
N ILE A 528 -15.61 -9.00 -19.48
CA ILE A 528 -16.23 -9.88 -18.48
C ILE A 528 -15.29 -11.07 -18.33
N ARG A 529 -14.60 -11.13 -17.19
CA ARG A 529 -13.71 -12.25 -16.84
C ARG A 529 -14.03 -12.71 -15.43
N ILE A 530 -13.80 -14.00 -15.19
CA ILE A 530 -13.73 -14.55 -13.84
C ILE A 530 -12.47 -13.95 -13.21
N THR A 531 -12.66 -12.92 -12.39
CA THR A 531 -11.60 -12.28 -11.64
C THR A 531 -11.68 -12.73 -10.18
N PRO A 532 -10.55 -13.11 -9.54
CA PRO A 532 -10.56 -13.42 -8.13
C PRO A 532 -11.04 -12.20 -7.34
N LYS A 533 -11.96 -12.39 -6.39
CA LYS A 533 -12.25 -11.36 -5.40
C LYS A 533 -10.98 -11.13 -4.57
N VAL A 534 -10.57 -9.88 -4.50
CA VAL A 534 -9.50 -9.36 -3.64
C VAL A 534 -10.14 -8.82 -2.37
#